data_AF-A0A9E2YXL1-F1
#
_entry.id   AF-A0A9E2YXL1-F1
#
_cell.length_a   1.000
_cell.length_b   1.000
_cell.length_c   1.000
_cell.angle_alpha   90.00
_cell.angle_beta   90.00
_cell.angle_gamma   90.00
#
_symmetry.space_group_name_H-M   'P 1'
#
loop_
_entity.id
_entity.type
_entity.pdbx_description
1 polymer ?
#
loop_
_entity_poly.entity_id
_entity_poly.type
_entity_poly.pdbx_seq_one_letter_code
_entity_poly.pdbx_strand_id
1 'polypeptide(L)'
;GGYRVFRSAATRAAFAEFVPALIDGLAHAEQPDGAVVCFDRFLQALQRGGRLITLLGQNRDLVALVALVLGAAPRLGDMLARQPQLMDGLIDPRFFGAMPDQGELSARLAATLQDAGSYEEFLDRLRLFGQESLFLIGTRILSGTVSAQQAGTAFADVAEGIVDTVHGLVTERFAAQHGRISGQQTAIVAMGRLGSREMTATSDLDLILLYDFDPAAPDSDGERSLQGAHYFARFTQRLISAFTTRTNYGVLYAIDMRLRPSGRAGPLASHIDSFAEYQEREAWTWEHMALTRARVISAAPEFRARIEKVIRDSLTRPREPLGIAADVAEMRRAIAQEKGENDPWELKYAAGGMVDIDFVAQYLQLIHAAEKPDILDVNTLEVIDNAARLGVLPQASAEILRAAARLYHDLTQVLRLCVSDKFDPKTAGEDLQRVLARAGDAPDFSSLQARIKETQAEVRRVFQAVVEGK
;
A
#
# COMPACT_ATOMS: atom_id res chain seq x y z
N GLY A 1 -24.80 9.81 -27.04
CA GLY A 1 -24.89 11.26 -27.27
C GLY A 1 -23.91 11.73 -28.33
N GLY A 2 -23.95 13.02 -28.74
CA GLY A 2 -23.03 13.61 -29.72
C GLY A 2 -21.60 13.77 -29.21
N TYR A 3 -20.93 12.68 -28.85
CA TYR A 3 -19.59 12.70 -28.28
C TYR A 3 -18.59 13.27 -29.29
N ARG A 4 -17.68 14.12 -28.81
CA ARG A 4 -16.67 14.78 -29.66
C ARG A 4 -15.77 13.76 -30.37
N VAL A 5 -15.49 12.64 -29.73
CA VAL A 5 -14.66 11.56 -30.29
C VAL A 5 -15.29 10.89 -31.53
N PHE A 6 -16.61 10.95 -31.70
CA PHE A 6 -17.32 10.32 -32.84
C PHE A 6 -17.64 11.28 -33.99
N ARG A 7 -16.93 12.41 -34.09
CA ARG A 7 -17.10 13.35 -35.21
C ARG A 7 -16.69 12.75 -36.56
N SER A 8 -15.70 11.86 -36.59
CA SER A 8 -15.24 11.21 -37.82
C SER A 8 -16.00 9.92 -38.14
N ALA A 9 -16.13 9.58 -39.43
CA ALA A 9 -16.72 8.31 -39.84
C ALA A 9 -15.88 7.10 -39.39
N ALA A 10 -14.55 7.22 -39.44
CA ALA A 10 -13.63 6.16 -39.00
C ALA A 10 -13.83 5.78 -37.53
N THR A 11 -13.91 6.77 -36.64
CA THR A 11 -14.17 6.52 -35.21
C THR A 11 -15.54 5.93 -34.93
N ARG A 12 -16.56 6.27 -35.73
CA ARG A 12 -17.90 5.67 -35.60
C ARG A 12 -17.91 4.21 -36.06
N ALA A 13 -17.20 3.90 -37.15
CA ALA A 13 -17.06 2.53 -37.64
C ALA A 13 -16.30 1.65 -36.64
N ALA A 14 -15.15 2.13 -36.13
CA ALA A 14 -14.37 1.43 -35.12
C ALA A 14 -15.18 1.19 -33.83
N PHE A 15 -15.96 2.18 -33.38
CA PHE A 15 -16.86 2.01 -32.24
C PHE A 15 -17.89 0.90 -32.49
N ALA A 16 -18.56 0.91 -33.65
CA ALA A 16 -19.53 -0.11 -34.00
C ALA A 16 -18.94 -1.53 -34.05
N GLU A 17 -17.63 -1.65 -34.33
CA GLU A 17 -16.92 -2.93 -34.38
C GLU A 17 -16.73 -3.58 -33.00
N PHE A 18 -16.32 -2.81 -31.98
CA PHE A 18 -16.02 -3.39 -30.66
C PHE A 18 -17.17 -3.35 -29.65
N VAL A 19 -18.17 -2.48 -29.85
CA VAL A 19 -19.28 -2.30 -28.89
C VAL A 19 -20.02 -3.58 -28.54
N PRO A 20 -20.32 -4.51 -29.47
CA PRO A 20 -20.98 -5.76 -29.11
C PRO A 20 -20.19 -6.57 -28.07
N ALA A 21 -18.87 -6.68 -28.25
CA ALA A 21 -18.00 -7.39 -27.31
C ALA A 21 -17.88 -6.66 -25.98
N LEU A 22 -17.85 -5.31 -25.99
CA LEU A 22 -17.86 -4.52 -24.77
C LEU A 22 -19.16 -4.74 -23.98
N ILE A 23 -20.33 -4.66 -24.63
CA ILE A 23 -21.63 -4.85 -23.98
C ILE A 23 -21.75 -6.26 -23.40
N ASP A 24 -21.32 -7.28 -24.14
CA ASP A 24 -21.28 -8.66 -23.66
C ASP A 24 -20.42 -8.78 -22.39
N GLY A 25 -19.24 -8.16 -22.36
CA GLY A 25 -18.42 -8.10 -21.16
C GLY A 25 -19.12 -7.37 -19.99
N LEU A 26 -19.67 -6.19 -20.24
CA LEU A 26 -20.34 -5.39 -19.21
C LEU A 26 -21.60 -6.06 -18.61
N ALA A 27 -22.24 -6.97 -19.35
CA ALA A 27 -23.42 -7.70 -18.87
C ALA A 27 -23.12 -8.63 -17.68
N HIS A 28 -21.86 -9.01 -17.48
CA HIS A 28 -21.41 -9.90 -16.40
C HIS A 28 -20.95 -9.14 -15.14
N ALA A 29 -21.02 -7.80 -15.16
CA ALA A 29 -20.71 -6.95 -14.02
C ALA A 29 -21.70 -7.15 -12.87
N GLU A 30 -21.29 -6.78 -11.64
CA GLU A 30 -22.21 -6.75 -10.49
C GLU A 30 -23.36 -5.75 -10.72
N GLN A 31 -23.05 -4.62 -11.37
CA GLN A 31 -24.02 -3.59 -11.74
C GLN A 31 -23.88 -3.24 -13.23
N PRO A 32 -24.48 -4.02 -14.15
CA PRO A 32 -24.33 -3.82 -15.59
C PRO A 32 -24.71 -2.41 -16.05
N ASP A 33 -25.83 -1.89 -15.56
CA ASP A 33 -26.26 -0.51 -15.85
C ASP A 33 -25.25 0.52 -15.36
N GLY A 34 -24.69 0.31 -14.16
CA GLY A 34 -23.65 1.16 -13.59
C GLY A 34 -22.38 1.16 -14.43
N ALA A 35 -21.96 0.00 -14.94
CA ALA A 35 -20.79 -0.15 -15.80
C ALA A 35 -20.99 0.54 -17.17
N VAL A 36 -22.19 0.44 -17.76
CA VAL A 36 -22.57 1.17 -18.98
C VAL A 36 -22.56 2.68 -18.74
N VAL A 37 -23.11 3.15 -17.62
CA VAL A 37 -23.07 4.57 -17.24
C VAL A 37 -21.63 5.05 -17.04
N CYS A 38 -20.77 4.22 -16.45
CA CYS A 38 -19.35 4.54 -16.29
C CYS A 38 -18.64 4.68 -17.65
N PHE A 39 -18.93 3.77 -18.59
CA PHE A 39 -18.42 3.86 -19.96
C PHE A 39 -18.93 5.11 -20.70
N ASP A 40 -20.20 5.47 -20.50
CA ASP A 40 -20.75 6.71 -21.06
C ASP A 40 -19.99 7.94 -20.55
N ARG A 41 -19.74 8.03 -19.22
CA ARG A 41 -18.92 9.11 -18.64
C ARG A 41 -17.52 9.15 -19.24
N PHE A 42 -16.88 7.99 -19.42
CA PHE A 42 -15.59 7.90 -20.11
C PHE A 42 -15.63 8.49 -21.52
N LEU A 43 -16.64 8.15 -22.33
CA LEU A 43 -16.81 8.72 -23.68
C LEU A 43 -17.08 10.23 -23.65
N GLN A 44 -17.80 10.74 -22.65
CA GLN A 44 -18.04 12.18 -22.47
C GLN A 44 -16.75 12.94 -22.14
N ALA A 45 -15.88 12.36 -21.29
CA ALA A 45 -14.60 12.94 -20.90
C ALA A 45 -13.55 12.87 -22.04
N LEU A 46 -13.72 11.95 -23.00
CA LEU A 46 -12.77 11.72 -24.08
C LEU A 46 -12.81 12.83 -25.15
N GLN A 47 -12.05 13.90 -24.92
CA GLN A 47 -11.99 15.06 -25.83
C GLN A 47 -11.23 14.80 -27.14
N ARG A 48 -10.14 14.02 -27.09
CA ARG A 48 -9.21 13.74 -28.22
C ARG A 48 -8.84 12.25 -28.32
N GLY A 49 -9.85 11.37 -28.34
CA GLY A 49 -9.62 9.91 -28.29
C GLY A 49 -9.77 9.12 -29.59
N GLY A 50 -9.72 9.77 -30.76
CA GLY A 50 -9.97 9.06 -32.02
C GLY A 50 -9.02 7.88 -32.26
N ARG A 51 -7.74 8.05 -31.90
CA ARG A 51 -6.72 6.98 -31.94
C ARG A 51 -7.06 5.84 -30.98
N LEU A 52 -7.46 6.16 -29.75
CA LEU A 52 -7.85 5.18 -28.73
C LEU A 52 -9.06 4.35 -29.20
N ILE A 53 -10.11 4.99 -29.70
CA ILE A 53 -11.30 4.30 -30.23
C ILE A 53 -10.95 3.41 -31.42
N THR A 54 -10.08 3.88 -32.32
CA THR A 54 -9.61 3.07 -33.46
C THR A 54 -8.83 1.86 -32.98
N LEU A 55 -7.98 2.03 -31.96
CA LEU A 55 -7.18 0.96 -31.39
C LEU A 55 -8.04 -0.09 -30.67
N LEU A 56 -9.07 0.33 -29.93
CA LEU A 56 -10.06 -0.57 -29.34
C LEU A 56 -10.79 -1.40 -30.40
N GLY A 57 -11.13 -0.79 -31.54
CA GLY A 57 -11.70 -1.52 -32.69
C GLY A 57 -10.80 -2.63 -33.22
N GLN A 58 -9.48 -2.45 -33.13
CA GLN A 58 -8.47 -3.38 -33.65
C GLN A 58 -7.97 -4.39 -32.62
N ASN A 59 -8.30 -4.23 -31.34
CA ASN A 59 -7.70 -5.00 -30.25
C ASN A 59 -8.76 -5.50 -29.26
N ARG A 60 -9.23 -6.73 -29.48
CA ARG A 60 -10.28 -7.37 -28.67
C ARG A 60 -9.87 -7.58 -27.22
N ASP A 61 -8.59 -7.86 -26.97
CA ASP A 61 -8.09 -8.09 -25.61
C ASP A 61 -8.14 -6.80 -24.79
N LEU A 62 -7.82 -5.66 -25.41
CA LEU A 62 -7.96 -4.36 -24.75
C LEU A 62 -9.44 -4.02 -24.46
N VAL A 63 -10.36 -4.39 -25.34
CA VAL A 63 -11.80 -4.22 -25.12
C VAL A 63 -12.28 -5.07 -23.94
N ALA A 64 -11.85 -6.33 -23.87
CA ALA A 64 -12.14 -7.21 -22.75
C ALA A 64 -11.56 -6.68 -21.43
N LEU A 65 -10.35 -6.11 -21.46
CA LEU A 65 -9.73 -5.48 -20.30
C LEU A 65 -10.51 -4.25 -19.83
N VAL A 66 -10.95 -3.39 -20.76
CA VAL A 66 -11.79 -2.23 -20.44
C VAL A 66 -13.12 -2.69 -19.86
N ALA A 67 -13.76 -3.71 -20.43
CA ALA A 67 -14.98 -4.30 -19.90
C ALA A 67 -14.77 -4.81 -18.47
N LEU A 68 -13.67 -5.53 -18.21
CA LEU A 68 -13.32 -6.05 -16.90
C LEU A 68 -13.08 -4.93 -15.88
N VAL A 69 -12.35 -3.87 -16.25
CA VAL A 69 -12.10 -2.72 -15.39
C VAL A 69 -13.42 -2.04 -15.02
N LEU A 70 -14.31 -1.82 -15.99
CA LEU A 70 -15.58 -1.15 -15.77
C LEU A 70 -16.61 -2.02 -15.03
N GLY A 71 -16.56 -3.34 -15.23
CA GLY A 71 -17.53 -4.29 -14.68
C GLY A 71 -17.15 -4.86 -13.31
N ALA A 72 -15.86 -5.08 -13.06
CA ALA A 72 -15.38 -5.70 -11.82
C ALA A 72 -14.72 -4.70 -10.86
N ALA A 73 -14.24 -3.55 -11.33
CA ALA A 73 -13.47 -2.61 -10.51
C ALA A 73 -14.01 -1.18 -10.58
N PRO A 74 -15.12 -0.88 -9.87
CA PRO A 74 -15.76 0.43 -9.87
C PRO A 74 -14.79 1.60 -9.63
N ARG A 75 -13.80 1.41 -8.75
CA ARG A 75 -12.77 2.43 -8.47
C ARG A 75 -11.91 2.74 -9.68
N LEU A 76 -11.41 1.72 -10.37
CA LEU A 76 -10.61 1.91 -11.59
C LEU A 76 -11.48 2.44 -12.73
N GLY A 77 -12.73 1.98 -12.82
CA GLY A 77 -13.71 2.53 -13.76
C GLY A 77 -13.96 4.03 -13.56
N ASP A 78 -14.15 4.48 -12.31
CA ASP A 78 -14.32 5.88 -11.99
C ASP A 78 -13.07 6.73 -12.28
N MET A 79 -11.87 6.19 -12.03
CA MET A 79 -10.62 6.83 -12.41
C MET A 79 -10.54 7.00 -13.93
N LEU A 80 -10.81 5.93 -14.68
CA LEU A 80 -10.82 5.92 -16.12
C LEU A 80 -11.85 6.90 -16.71
N ALA A 81 -13.06 6.94 -16.14
CA ALA A 81 -14.12 7.84 -16.56
C ALA A 81 -13.77 9.32 -16.33
N ARG A 82 -13.04 9.63 -15.26
CA ARG A 82 -12.58 11.01 -14.98
C ARG A 82 -11.34 11.38 -15.80
N GLN A 83 -10.46 10.43 -16.06
CA GLN A 83 -9.18 10.65 -16.73
C GLN A 83 -8.96 9.60 -17.83
N PRO A 84 -9.58 9.77 -19.01
CA PRO A 84 -9.40 8.84 -20.13
C PRO A 84 -7.95 8.69 -20.61
N GLN A 85 -7.09 9.64 -20.27
CA GLN A 85 -5.65 9.67 -20.58
C GLN A 85 -4.90 8.47 -19.95
N LEU A 86 -5.44 7.91 -18.86
CA LEU A 86 -4.89 6.71 -18.21
C LEU A 86 -4.81 5.50 -19.15
N MET A 87 -5.61 5.49 -20.23
CA MET A 87 -5.55 4.46 -21.27
C MET A 87 -4.24 4.48 -22.06
N ASP A 88 -3.55 5.60 -22.14
CA ASP A 88 -2.29 5.70 -22.90
C ASP A 88 -1.24 4.74 -22.33
N GLY A 89 -1.21 4.56 -21.00
CA GLY A 89 -0.33 3.60 -20.34
C GLY A 89 -0.69 2.13 -20.59
N LEU A 90 -1.95 1.81 -20.89
CA LEU A 90 -2.38 0.43 -21.25
C LEU A 90 -2.00 0.05 -22.68
N ILE A 91 -1.76 1.04 -23.54
CA ILE A 91 -1.42 0.85 -24.95
C ILE A 91 0.09 0.70 -25.13
N ASP A 92 0.89 1.08 -24.14
CA ASP A 92 2.34 0.88 -24.17
C ASP A 92 2.66 -0.62 -24.29
N PRO A 93 3.43 -1.05 -25.30
CA PRO A 93 3.82 -2.45 -25.46
C PRO A 93 4.53 -3.05 -24.25
N ARG A 94 5.13 -2.21 -23.39
CA ARG A 94 5.82 -2.62 -22.16
C ARG A 94 4.88 -2.86 -20.99
N PHE A 95 3.60 -2.48 -21.09
CA PHE A 95 2.66 -2.52 -19.96
C PHE A 95 2.58 -3.90 -19.29
N PHE A 96 2.47 -4.97 -20.09
CA PHE A 96 2.45 -6.35 -19.61
C PHE A 96 3.85 -6.98 -19.42
N GLY A 97 4.91 -6.19 -19.58
CA GLY A 97 6.30 -6.60 -19.35
C GLY A 97 6.67 -6.64 -17.87
N ALA A 98 7.96 -6.51 -17.56
CA ALA A 98 8.42 -6.39 -16.18
C ALA A 98 7.73 -5.22 -15.47
N MET A 99 7.50 -5.33 -14.16
CA MET A 99 7.10 -4.17 -13.35
C MET A 99 8.25 -3.16 -13.36
N PRO A 100 7.95 -1.85 -13.42
CA PRO A 100 9.00 -0.84 -13.38
C PRO A 100 9.74 -0.93 -12.05
N ASP A 101 11.07 -0.86 -12.10
CA ASP A 101 11.87 -0.79 -10.89
C ASP A 101 11.84 0.61 -10.27
N GLN A 102 12.43 0.74 -9.08
CA GLN A 102 12.47 2.00 -8.35
C GLN A 102 13.16 3.12 -9.15
N GLY A 103 14.19 2.80 -9.94
CA GLY A 103 14.91 3.78 -10.77
C GLY A 103 14.05 4.31 -11.91
N GLU A 104 13.32 3.43 -12.60
CA GLU A 104 12.37 3.80 -13.65
C GLU A 104 11.23 4.66 -13.09
N LEU A 105 10.68 4.30 -11.92
CA LEU A 105 9.64 5.07 -11.24
C LEU A 105 10.14 6.46 -10.84
N SER A 106 11.35 6.55 -10.26
CA SER A 106 11.98 7.83 -9.90
C SER A 106 12.22 8.71 -11.13
N ALA A 107 12.70 8.14 -12.25
CA ALA A 107 12.90 8.90 -13.48
C ALA A 107 11.59 9.43 -14.07
N ARG A 108 10.53 8.60 -14.10
CA ARG A 108 9.19 9.01 -14.55
C ARG A 108 8.60 10.10 -13.65
N LEU A 109 8.75 9.95 -12.34
CA LEU A 109 8.30 10.95 -11.37
C LEU A 109 9.02 12.28 -11.57
N ALA A 110 10.35 12.27 -11.70
CA ALA A 110 11.13 13.48 -11.98
C ALA A 110 10.71 14.17 -13.28
N ALA A 111 10.54 13.41 -14.37
CA ALA A 111 10.06 13.94 -15.65
C ALA A 111 8.66 14.55 -15.55
N THR A 112 7.77 13.95 -14.77
CA THR A 112 6.42 14.46 -14.54
C THR A 112 6.44 15.83 -13.86
N LEU A 113 7.40 16.04 -12.96
CA LEU A 113 7.50 17.23 -12.11
C LEU A 113 8.36 18.36 -12.68
N GLN A 114 9.19 18.08 -13.71
CA GLN A 114 10.21 19.00 -14.24
C GLN A 114 9.69 20.40 -14.60
N ASP A 115 8.47 20.51 -15.11
CA ASP A 115 7.88 21.77 -15.59
C ASP A 115 6.78 22.33 -14.67
N ALA A 116 6.72 21.93 -13.39
CA ALA A 116 5.74 22.47 -12.46
C ALA A 116 6.05 23.95 -12.14
N GLY A 117 5.23 24.88 -12.61
CA GLY A 117 5.44 26.32 -12.46
C GLY A 117 5.02 26.87 -11.09
N SER A 118 4.26 26.10 -10.31
CA SER A 118 3.80 26.50 -8.97
C SER A 118 3.76 25.31 -7.99
N TYR A 119 3.65 25.60 -6.70
CA TYR A 119 3.51 24.57 -5.65
C TYR A 119 2.21 23.76 -5.82
N GLU A 120 1.10 24.44 -6.16
CA GLU A 120 -0.18 23.77 -6.41
C GLU A 120 -0.09 22.85 -7.62
N GLU A 121 0.53 23.30 -8.71
CA GLU A 121 0.74 22.49 -9.90
C GLU A 121 1.64 21.28 -9.62
N PHE A 122 2.70 21.45 -8.82
CA PHE A 122 3.56 20.35 -8.39
C PHE A 122 2.77 19.28 -7.63
N LEU A 123 1.94 19.71 -6.67
CA LEU A 123 1.08 18.83 -5.89
C LEU A 123 0.03 18.13 -6.77
N ASP A 124 -0.52 18.79 -7.78
CA ASP A 124 -1.46 18.20 -8.72
C ASP A 124 -0.79 17.15 -9.62
N ARG A 125 0.41 17.44 -10.12
CA ARG A 125 1.20 16.50 -10.93
C ARG A 125 1.61 15.24 -10.14
N LEU A 126 1.94 15.39 -8.86
CA LEU A 126 2.16 14.24 -7.96
C LEU A 126 0.91 13.35 -7.84
N ARG A 127 -0.27 13.95 -7.69
CA ARG A 127 -1.55 13.22 -7.59
C ARG A 127 -1.86 12.47 -8.88
N LEU A 128 -1.63 13.11 -10.02
CA LEU A 128 -1.78 12.47 -11.33
C LEU A 128 -0.84 11.27 -11.48
N PHE A 129 0.44 11.42 -11.13
CA PHE A 129 1.40 10.32 -11.15
C PHE A 129 0.98 9.15 -10.25
N GLY A 130 0.55 9.43 -9.01
CA GLY A 130 0.08 8.41 -8.08
C GLY A 130 -1.18 7.69 -8.58
N GLN A 131 -2.14 8.44 -9.14
CA GLN A 131 -3.36 7.88 -9.73
C GLN A 131 -3.07 7.02 -10.96
N GLU A 132 -2.19 7.49 -11.85
CA GLU A 132 -1.77 6.73 -13.01
C GLU A 132 -1.10 5.43 -12.60
N SER A 133 -0.14 5.50 -11.67
CA SER A 133 0.55 4.31 -11.17
C SER A 133 -0.42 3.32 -10.52
N LEU A 134 -1.36 3.81 -9.71
CA LEU A 134 -2.38 2.96 -9.09
C LEU A 134 -3.25 2.27 -10.14
N PHE A 135 -3.69 3.01 -11.15
CA PHE A 135 -4.50 2.47 -12.23
C PHE A 135 -3.75 1.35 -12.97
N LEU A 136 -2.51 1.61 -13.38
CA LEU A 136 -1.69 0.64 -14.12
C LEU A 136 -1.42 -0.62 -13.31
N ILE A 137 -1.02 -0.50 -12.04
CA ILE A 137 -0.81 -1.65 -11.15
C ILE A 137 -2.14 -2.39 -10.93
N GLY A 138 -3.23 -1.66 -10.68
CA GLY A 138 -4.57 -2.21 -10.49
C GLY A 138 -5.05 -3.03 -11.68
N THR A 139 -4.89 -2.52 -12.89
CA THR A 139 -5.26 -3.23 -14.11
C THR A 139 -4.42 -4.50 -14.32
N ARG A 140 -3.15 -4.51 -13.91
CA ARG A 140 -2.31 -5.72 -13.94
C ARG A 140 -2.78 -6.79 -12.93
N ILE A 141 -3.20 -6.38 -11.73
CA ILE A 141 -3.82 -7.27 -10.74
C ILE A 141 -5.10 -7.89 -11.32
N LEU A 142 -5.98 -7.08 -11.90
CA LEU A 142 -7.24 -7.55 -12.49
C LEU A 142 -7.05 -8.45 -13.70
N SER A 143 -6.00 -8.26 -14.48
CA SER A 143 -5.65 -9.16 -15.60
C SER A 143 -4.94 -10.44 -15.14
N GLY A 144 -4.49 -10.50 -13.88
CA GLY A 144 -3.72 -11.64 -13.36
C GLY A 144 -2.27 -11.68 -13.87
N THR A 145 -1.72 -10.54 -14.30
CA THR A 145 -0.38 -10.45 -14.89
C THR A 145 0.71 -10.08 -13.88
N VAL A 146 0.34 -9.91 -12.61
CA VAL A 146 1.24 -9.69 -11.46
C VAL A 146 0.72 -10.45 -10.24
N SER A 147 1.62 -10.96 -9.42
CA SER A 147 1.27 -11.50 -8.10
C SER A 147 0.99 -10.39 -7.09
N ALA A 148 0.33 -10.70 -5.96
CA ALA A 148 0.13 -9.70 -4.91
C ALA A 148 1.44 -9.18 -4.29
N GLN A 149 2.49 -10.01 -4.25
CA GLN A 149 3.80 -9.58 -3.75
C GLN A 149 4.41 -8.53 -4.68
N GLN A 150 4.37 -8.77 -6.00
CA GLN A 150 4.86 -7.80 -6.99
C GLN A 150 4.03 -6.52 -6.96
N ALA A 151 2.71 -6.64 -6.87
CA ALA A 151 1.81 -5.49 -6.75
C ALA A 151 2.08 -4.66 -5.48
N GLY A 152 2.19 -5.31 -4.31
CA GLY A 152 2.44 -4.63 -3.04
C GLY A 152 3.78 -3.91 -3.00
N THR A 153 4.80 -4.54 -3.59
CA THR A 153 6.12 -3.94 -3.79
C THR A 153 6.03 -2.72 -4.70
N ALA A 154 5.35 -2.82 -5.84
CA ALA A 154 5.19 -1.71 -6.77
C ALA A 154 4.40 -0.53 -6.18
N PHE A 155 3.34 -0.81 -5.41
CA PHE A 155 2.62 0.23 -4.68
C PHE A 155 3.52 0.92 -3.64
N ALA A 156 4.37 0.15 -2.94
CA ALA A 156 5.33 0.68 -1.99
C ALA A 156 6.39 1.55 -2.69
N ASP A 157 6.95 1.12 -3.81
CA ASP A 157 7.94 1.90 -4.57
C ASP A 157 7.39 3.24 -5.07
N VAL A 158 6.15 3.23 -5.55
CA VAL A 158 5.45 4.47 -5.94
C VAL A 158 5.26 5.39 -4.74
N ALA A 159 4.76 4.87 -3.62
CA ALA A 159 4.54 5.65 -2.42
C ALA A 159 5.85 6.20 -1.84
N GLU A 160 6.92 5.41 -1.85
CA GLU A 160 8.26 5.83 -1.40
C GLU A 160 8.84 6.94 -2.26
N GLY A 161 8.79 6.81 -3.59
CA GLY A 161 9.27 7.86 -4.49
C GLY A 161 8.52 9.17 -4.31
N ILE A 162 7.19 9.09 -4.12
CA ILE A 162 6.36 10.24 -3.80
C ILE A 162 6.74 10.82 -2.43
N VAL A 163 6.93 9.99 -1.40
CA VAL A 163 7.27 10.44 -0.05
C VAL A 163 8.62 11.14 -0.03
N ASP A 164 9.64 10.56 -0.66
CA ASP A 164 10.97 11.15 -0.75
C ASP A 164 10.93 12.51 -1.46
N THR A 165 10.19 12.58 -2.58
CA THR A 165 9.99 13.83 -3.33
C THR A 165 9.29 14.91 -2.51
N VAL A 166 8.22 14.56 -1.80
CA VAL A 166 7.48 15.51 -0.95
C VAL A 166 8.32 15.92 0.25
N HIS A 167 9.09 15.01 0.85
CA HIS A 167 9.99 15.31 1.96
C HIS A 167 11.07 16.32 1.54
N GLY A 168 11.70 16.12 0.37
CA GLY A 168 12.65 17.08 -0.20
C GLY A 168 12.02 18.44 -0.51
N LEU A 169 10.86 18.48 -1.17
CA LEU A 169 10.15 19.73 -1.48
C LEU A 169 9.81 20.52 -0.20
N VAL A 170 9.25 19.85 0.80
CA VAL A 170 8.86 20.49 2.06
C VAL A 170 10.10 20.99 2.80
N THR A 171 11.22 20.26 2.74
CA THR A 171 12.51 20.70 3.31
C THR A 171 12.97 22.02 2.72
N GLU A 172 13.07 22.13 1.40
CA GLU A 172 13.53 23.37 0.75
C GLU A 172 12.56 24.54 0.99
N ARG A 173 11.25 24.29 0.91
CA ARG A 173 10.24 25.34 1.12
C ARG A 173 10.19 25.82 2.56
N PHE A 174 10.32 24.91 3.52
CA PHE A 174 10.31 25.25 4.93
C PHE A 174 11.57 26.02 5.31
N ALA A 175 12.73 25.61 4.78
CA ALA A 175 13.99 26.32 4.91
C ALA A 175 13.93 27.74 4.31
N ALA A 176 13.30 27.91 3.14
CA ALA A 176 13.13 29.23 2.53
C ALA A 176 12.29 30.20 3.38
N GLN A 177 11.39 29.69 4.23
CA GLN A 177 10.50 30.51 5.07
C GLN A 177 11.06 30.73 6.48
N HIS A 178 11.70 29.73 7.05
CA HIS A 178 12.08 29.69 8.47
C HIS A 178 13.60 29.58 8.70
N GLY A 179 14.39 29.43 7.63
CA GLY A 179 15.80 29.07 7.73
C GLY A 179 16.00 27.60 8.08
N ARG A 180 17.24 27.20 8.33
CA ARG A 180 17.63 25.86 8.78
C ARG A 180 18.16 25.93 10.21
N ILE A 181 17.98 24.84 10.96
CA ILE A 181 18.67 24.65 12.24
C ILE A 181 20.06 24.05 11.95
N SER A 182 21.08 24.45 12.71
CA SER A 182 22.43 23.90 12.60
C SER A 182 22.41 22.38 12.72
N GLY A 183 23.08 21.69 11.79
CA GLY A 183 23.16 20.24 11.78
C GLY A 183 21.82 19.50 11.62
N GLN A 184 20.73 20.17 11.20
CA GLN A 184 19.42 19.52 11.11
C GLN A 184 19.45 18.27 10.21
N GLN A 185 18.85 17.20 10.70
CA GLN A 185 18.57 15.97 9.96
C GLN A 185 17.09 15.64 10.11
N THR A 186 16.47 15.13 9.05
CA THR A 186 15.09 14.63 9.08
C THR A 186 15.02 13.28 8.40
N ALA A 187 14.13 12.42 8.89
CA ALA A 187 13.89 11.11 8.34
C ALA A 187 12.41 10.76 8.39
N ILE A 188 11.96 10.06 7.35
CA ILE A 188 10.65 9.41 7.31
C ILE A 188 10.84 7.92 7.49
N VAL A 189 10.25 7.37 8.55
CA VAL A 189 10.17 5.94 8.79
C VAL A 189 8.78 5.47 8.39
N ALA A 190 8.72 4.56 7.42
CA ALA A 190 7.52 3.86 7.03
C ALA A 190 7.25 2.70 8.00
N MET A 191 5.99 2.55 8.38
CA MET A 191 5.49 1.48 9.23
C MET A 191 4.43 0.67 8.48
N GLY A 192 3.87 -0.36 9.12
CA GLY A 192 2.71 -1.08 8.61
C GLY A 192 2.94 -1.68 7.22
N ARG A 193 1.98 -1.49 6.31
CA ARG A 193 2.00 -2.08 4.96
C ARG A 193 3.00 -1.40 4.02
N LEU A 194 3.28 -0.11 4.19
CA LEU A 194 4.35 0.58 3.45
C LEU A 194 5.73 0.08 3.91
N GLY A 195 5.93 -0.04 5.22
CA GLY A 195 7.18 -0.52 5.81
C GLY A 195 7.52 -1.95 5.38
N SER A 196 6.53 -2.84 5.45
CA SER A 196 6.63 -4.25 5.01
C SER A 196 6.56 -4.49 3.50
N ARG A 197 6.33 -3.43 2.70
CA ARG A 197 6.16 -3.50 1.23
C ARG A 197 5.01 -4.41 0.78
N GLU A 198 3.95 -4.46 1.58
CA GLU A 198 2.72 -5.25 1.36
C GLU A 198 1.52 -4.33 1.09
N MET A 199 1.75 -3.19 0.42
CA MET A 199 0.72 -2.18 0.18
C MET A 199 -0.41 -2.69 -0.73
N THR A 200 -1.59 -2.11 -0.57
CA THR A 200 -2.72 -2.28 -1.48
C THR A 200 -3.13 -0.92 -2.04
N ALA A 201 -4.02 -0.92 -3.05
CA ALA A 201 -4.51 0.32 -3.66
C ALA A 201 -5.22 1.28 -2.68
N THR A 202 -5.64 0.82 -1.51
CA THR A 202 -6.31 1.64 -0.47
C THR A 202 -5.46 1.82 0.78
N SER A 203 -4.17 1.47 0.76
CA SER A 203 -3.32 1.62 1.95
C SER A 203 -3.12 3.09 2.31
N ASP A 204 -3.33 3.41 3.59
CA ASP A 204 -2.82 4.64 4.21
C ASP A 204 -1.29 4.56 4.34
N LEU A 205 -0.62 5.69 4.50
CA LEU A 205 0.80 5.72 4.81
C LEU A 205 1.00 5.89 6.32
N ASP A 206 1.37 4.80 6.98
CA ASP A 206 1.79 4.82 8.38
C ASP A 206 3.22 5.37 8.48
N LEU A 207 3.39 6.59 8.99
CA LEU A 207 4.68 7.29 9.00
C LEU A 207 5.08 7.74 10.42
N ILE A 208 6.38 7.77 10.68
CA ILE A 208 7.00 8.45 11.83
C ILE A 208 8.02 9.44 11.29
N LEU A 209 8.00 10.67 11.80
CA LEU A 209 9.06 11.64 11.53
C LEU A 209 10.09 11.65 12.65
N LEU A 210 11.33 11.34 12.30
CA LEU A 210 12.48 11.47 13.20
C LEU A 210 13.36 12.64 12.77
N TYR A 211 13.96 13.30 13.74
CA TYR A 211 14.89 14.40 13.49
C TYR A 211 16.06 14.38 14.46
N ASP A 212 17.10 15.13 14.09
CA ASP A 212 18.25 15.46 14.92
C ASP A 212 18.73 16.88 14.55
N PHE A 213 19.43 17.55 15.45
CA PHE A 213 20.02 18.86 15.22
C PHE A 213 21.10 19.15 16.27
N ASP A 214 21.95 20.15 16.03
CA ASP A 214 22.94 20.58 17.01
C ASP A 214 22.28 21.25 18.23
N PRO A 215 22.30 20.63 19.43
CA PRO A 215 21.65 21.18 20.61
C PRO A 215 22.28 22.49 21.10
N ALA A 216 23.52 22.80 20.69
CA ALA A 216 24.19 24.07 21.02
C ALA A 216 23.67 25.24 20.17
N ALA A 217 23.00 24.97 19.05
CA ALA A 217 22.44 25.96 18.14
C ALA A 217 21.00 25.57 17.71
N PRO A 218 20.02 25.63 18.66
CA PRO A 218 18.67 25.10 18.46
C PRO A 218 17.76 25.99 17.60
N ASP A 219 18.18 27.21 17.29
CA ASP A 219 17.38 28.19 16.57
C ASP A 219 17.60 28.09 15.06
N SER A 220 16.52 28.22 14.28
CA SER A 220 16.63 28.29 12.83
C SER A 220 17.08 29.68 12.37
N ASP A 221 17.87 29.75 11.31
CA ASP A 221 18.58 30.96 10.87
C ASP A 221 17.76 31.93 9.96
N GLY A 222 16.45 31.73 9.83
CA GLY A 222 15.59 32.52 8.94
C GLY A 222 14.86 33.68 9.62
N GLU A 223 14.23 34.54 8.81
CA GLU A 223 13.52 35.75 9.28
C GLU A 223 12.43 35.44 10.32
N ARG A 224 11.82 34.25 10.23
CA ARG A 224 10.83 33.73 11.19
C ARG A 224 11.40 32.53 11.91
N SER A 225 12.43 32.76 12.71
CA SER A 225 13.12 31.72 13.47
C SER A 225 12.16 30.89 14.32
N LEU A 226 12.41 29.58 14.37
CA LEU A 226 11.73 28.60 15.21
C LEU A 226 12.79 27.78 15.94
N GLN A 227 12.45 27.29 17.12
CA GLN A 227 13.39 26.59 18.00
C GLN A 227 13.15 25.09 17.99
N GLY A 228 14.21 24.30 17.82
CA GLY A 228 14.30 22.86 18.05
C GLY A 228 13.03 22.10 17.70
N ALA A 229 12.42 21.45 18.69
CA ALA A 229 11.23 20.62 18.52
C ALA A 229 10.04 21.35 17.84
N HIS A 230 9.87 22.66 18.05
CA HIS A 230 8.77 23.41 17.45
C HIS A 230 8.96 23.58 15.92
N TYR A 231 10.21 23.74 15.46
CA TYR A 231 10.54 23.74 14.04
C TYR A 231 10.09 22.42 13.38
N PHE A 232 10.49 21.28 13.94
CA PHE A 232 10.18 19.96 13.38
C PHE A 232 8.70 19.58 13.52
N ALA A 233 8.01 20.01 14.57
CA ALA A 233 6.57 19.84 14.68
C ALA A 233 5.82 20.56 13.54
N ARG A 234 6.17 21.83 13.26
CA ARG A 234 5.58 22.60 12.15
C ARG A 234 5.98 22.08 10.78
N PHE A 235 7.22 21.63 10.63
CA PHE A 235 7.69 20.93 9.43
C PHE A 235 6.83 19.71 9.13
N THR A 236 6.57 18.87 10.15
CA THR A 236 5.75 17.65 10.00
C THR A 236 4.30 17.98 9.67
N GLN A 237 3.73 19.04 10.26
CA GLN A 237 2.40 19.52 9.87
C GLN A 237 2.34 19.92 8.40
N ARG A 238 3.38 20.60 7.89
CA ARG A 238 3.48 20.97 6.47
C ARG A 238 3.60 19.74 5.58
N LEU A 239 4.39 18.76 6.00
CA LEU A 239 4.53 17.48 5.31
C LEU A 239 3.18 16.76 5.19
N ILE A 240 2.47 16.58 6.30
CA ILE A 240 1.13 15.96 6.32
C ILE A 240 0.16 16.72 5.43
N SER A 241 0.20 18.06 5.44
CA SER A 241 -0.65 18.89 4.58
C SER A 241 -0.37 18.65 3.10
N ALA A 242 0.89 18.47 2.67
CA ALA A 242 1.21 18.22 1.26
C ALA A 242 0.51 16.96 0.71
N PHE A 243 0.39 15.91 1.53
CA PHE A 243 -0.33 14.68 1.17
C PHE A 243 -1.85 14.81 1.26
N THR A 244 -2.34 15.45 2.33
CA THR A 244 -3.75 15.40 2.73
C THR A 244 -4.61 16.55 2.20
N THR A 245 -4.00 17.66 1.76
CA THR A 245 -4.75 18.77 1.14
C THR A 245 -5.49 18.27 -0.08
N ARG A 246 -6.79 18.56 -0.17
CA ARG A 246 -7.62 18.18 -1.30
C ARG A 246 -7.48 19.18 -2.44
N THR A 247 -7.18 18.68 -3.63
CA THR A 247 -7.19 19.46 -4.88
C THR A 247 -8.28 18.96 -5.82
N ASN A 248 -8.34 19.48 -7.04
CA ASN A 248 -9.26 18.98 -8.08
C ASN A 248 -9.03 17.50 -8.42
N TYR A 249 -7.84 16.97 -8.10
CA TYR A 249 -7.47 15.57 -8.27
C TYR A 249 -7.61 14.74 -6.99
N GLY A 250 -8.19 15.30 -5.92
CA GLY A 250 -8.37 14.61 -4.65
C GLY A 250 -7.19 14.77 -3.69
N VAL A 251 -7.03 13.81 -2.78
CA VAL A 251 -5.88 13.73 -1.86
C VAL A 251 -4.84 12.77 -2.44
N LEU A 252 -3.57 12.95 -2.08
CA LEU A 252 -2.48 12.11 -2.57
C LEU A 252 -2.45 10.78 -1.82
N TYR A 253 -2.31 10.85 -0.49
CA TYR A 253 -2.47 9.74 0.43
C TYR A 253 -3.08 10.23 1.74
N ALA A 254 -3.80 9.36 2.44
CA ALA A 254 -4.05 9.56 3.86
C ALA A 254 -2.79 9.20 4.63
N ILE A 255 -2.48 9.99 5.67
CA ILE A 255 -1.30 9.79 6.52
C ILE A 255 -1.77 9.38 7.91
N ASP A 256 -1.21 8.28 8.42
CA ASP A 256 -1.40 7.83 9.79
C ASP A 256 -0.08 7.98 10.58
N MET A 257 -0.11 8.80 11.61
CA MET A 257 1.05 9.04 12.49
C MET A 257 0.87 8.36 13.86
N ARG A 258 -0.10 7.46 14.03
CA ARG A 258 -0.47 6.89 15.34
C ARG A 258 0.57 5.93 15.92
N LEU A 259 1.47 5.39 15.10
CA LEU A 259 2.54 4.48 15.53
C LEU A 259 3.80 5.19 16.05
N ARG A 260 3.80 6.53 16.10
CA ARG A 260 4.90 7.29 16.73
C ARG A 260 4.90 7.11 18.25
N PRO A 261 6.03 7.39 18.95
CA PRO A 261 6.11 7.33 20.41
C PRO A 261 4.94 8.03 21.11
N SER A 262 4.34 7.36 22.09
CA SER A 262 3.15 7.81 22.84
C SER A 262 1.90 8.08 21.98
N GLY A 263 1.88 7.59 20.73
CA GLY A 263 0.75 7.68 19.80
C GLY A 263 0.20 9.10 19.64
N ARG A 264 -1.12 9.27 19.82
CA ARG A 264 -1.78 10.59 19.67
C ARG A 264 -1.37 11.59 20.74
N ALA A 265 -0.92 11.14 21.90
CA ALA A 265 -0.51 11.99 23.02
C ALA A 265 0.95 12.48 22.88
N GLY A 266 1.76 11.80 22.06
CA GLY A 266 3.14 12.16 21.81
C GLY A 266 3.33 13.29 20.80
N PRO A 267 4.55 13.87 20.76
CA PRO A 267 4.90 14.91 19.79
C PRO A 267 4.74 14.38 18.36
N LEU A 268 4.45 15.28 17.40
CA LEU A 268 4.22 14.88 16.01
C LEU A 268 5.50 14.40 15.30
N ALA A 269 6.66 14.83 15.81
CA ALA A 269 7.98 14.41 15.41
C ALA A 269 8.82 14.14 16.65
N SER A 270 9.71 13.14 16.58
CA SER A 270 10.54 12.73 17.71
C SER A 270 12.02 12.96 17.40
N HIS A 271 12.75 13.47 18.38
CA HIS A 271 14.21 13.45 18.34
C HIS A 271 14.70 12.00 18.33
N ILE A 272 15.76 11.68 17.60
CA ILE A 272 16.28 10.31 17.49
C ILE A 272 16.63 9.70 18.86
N ASP A 273 17.24 10.48 19.76
CA ASP A 273 17.61 9.99 21.09
C ASP A 273 16.37 9.72 21.96
N SER A 274 15.35 10.57 21.90
CA SER A 274 14.07 10.33 22.60
C SER A 274 13.34 9.12 22.02
N PHE A 275 13.43 8.89 20.71
CA PHE A 275 12.90 7.68 20.10
C PHE A 275 13.64 6.44 20.61
N ALA A 276 14.98 6.47 20.69
CA ALA A 276 15.77 5.38 21.22
C ALA A 276 15.42 5.07 22.70
N GLU A 277 15.36 6.10 23.54
CA GLU A 277 15.00 5.96 24.95
C GLU A 277 13.59 5.39 25.13
N TYR A 278 12.62 5.88 24.37
CA TYR A 278 11.25 5.37 24.40
C TYR A 278 11.19 3.88 24.02
N GLN A 279 11.87 3.50 22.93
CA GLN A 279 11.90 2.10 22.48
C GLN A 279 12.54 1.18 23.52
N GLU A 280 13.52 1.68 24.29
CA GLU A 280 14.21 0.90 25.31
C GLU A 280 13.39 0.75 26.61
N ARG A 281 12.71 1.82 27.03
CA ARG A 281 12.18 1.94 28.41
C ARG A 281 10.66 1.95 28.52
N GLU A 282 9.95 2.43 27.51
CA GLU A 282 8.52 2.74 27.61
C GLU A 282 7.65 1.94 26.63
N ALA A 283 8.22 1.55 25.49
CA ALA A 283 7.48 0.89 24.43
C ALA A 283 6.90 -0.48 24.87
N TRP A 284 5.63 -0.69 24.54
CA TRP A 284 4.92 -1.94 24.79
C TRP A 284 5.33 -3.02 23.77
N THR A 285 5.11 -4.30 24.10
CA THR A 285 5.40 -5.44 23.20
C THR A 285 4.81 -5.26 21.81
N TRP A 286 3.59 -4.73 21.70
CA TRP A 286 2.94 -4.51 20.42
C TRP A 286 3.58 -3.38 19.58
N GLU A 287 4.18 -2.39 20.23
CA GLU A 287 4.93 -1.35 19.52
C GLU A 287 6.20 -1.94 18.93
N HIS A 288 6.87 -2.86 19.66
CA HIS A 288 7.99 -3.62 19.10
C HIS A 288 7.54 -4.58 17.99
N MET A 289 6.35 -5.19 18.07
CA MET A 289 5.79 -5.97 16.96
C MET A 289 5.57 -5.09 15.73
N ALA A 290 5.04 -3.88 15.88
CA ALA A 290 4.90 -2.93 14.78
C ALA A 290 6.27 -2.47 14.24
N LEU A 291 7.27 -2.32 15.12
CA LEU A 291 8.64 -1.92 14.79
C LEU A 291 9.36 -2.92 13.89
N THR A 292 9.00 -4.22 13.93
CA THR A 292 9.55 -5.23 13.00
C THR A 292 9.33 -4.88 11.53
N ARG A 293 8.32 -4.07 11.21
CA ARG A 293 8.01 -3.62 9.85
C ARG A 293 8.58 -2.25 9.53
N ALA A 294 9.32 -1.63 10.44
CA ALA A 294 9.82 -0.27 10.28
C ALA A 294 10.92 -0.21 9.22
N ARG A 295 10.82 0.74 8.29
CA ARG A 295 11.86 0.99 7.29
C ARG A 295 12.05 2.48 7.09
N VAL A 296 13.29 2.95 7.15
CA VAL A 296 13.59 4.33 6.77
C VAL A 296 13.39 4.44 5.26
N ILE A 297 12.61 5.40 4.78
CA ILE A 297 12.34 5.53 3.33
C ILE A 297 12.86 6.83 2.74
N SER A 298 13.07 7.86 3.56
CA SER A 298 13.71 9.10 3.13
C SER A 298 14.52 9.69 4.27
N ALA A 299 15.84 9.80 4.08
CA ALA A 299 16.81 10.36 5.03
C ALA A 299 18.20 10.44 4.36
N ALA A 300 19.08 11.29 4.90
CA ALA A 300 20.51 11.23 4.56
C ALA A 300 21.11 9.87 4.98
N PRO A 301 22.08 9.30 4.22
CA PRO A 301 22.61 7.95 4.47
C PRO A 301 23.12 7.71 5.90
N GLU A 302 23.83 8.68 6.48
CA GLU A 302 24.35 8.57 7.85
C GLU A 302 23.24 8.56 8.90
N PHE A 303 22.22 9.41 8.73
CA PHE A 303 21.09 9.48 9.66
C PHE A 303 20.20 8.24 9.56
N ARG A 304 19.98 7.74 8.33
CA ARG A 304 19.33 6.45 8.08
C ARG A 304 20.01 5.32 8.86
N ALA A 305 21.34 5.19 8.74
CA ALA A 305 22.09 4.14 9.42
C ALA A 305 21.96 4.23 10.95
N ARG A 306 21.95 5.45 11.52
CA ARG A 306 21.70 5.66 12.96
C ARG A 306 20.32 5.19 13.39
N ILE A 307 19.27 5.54 12.65
CA ILE A 307 17.89 5.12 12.95
C ILE A 307 17.73 3.61 12.83
N GLU A 308 18.24 3.02 11.74
CA GLU A 308 18.17 1.57 11.51
C GLU A 308 18.93 0.80 12.59
N LYS A 309 20.03 1.36 13.12
CA LYS A 309 20.72 0.82 14.30
C LYS A 309 19.82 0.83 15.53
N VAL A 310 19.14 1.94 15.84
CA VAL A 310 18.22 2.01 16.99
C VAL A 310 17.09 0.97 16.87
N ILE A 311 16.51 0.83 15.69
CA ILE A 311 15.48 -0.17 15.41
C ILE A 311 16.03 -1.58 15.64
N ARG A 312 17.19 -1.88 15.05
CA ARG A 312 17.85 -3.18 15.21
C ARG A 312 18.15 -3.50 16.66
N ASP A 313 18.76 -2.57 17.39
CA ASP A 313 19.13 -2.75 18.80
C ASP A 313 17.89 -3.07 19.66
N SER A 314 16.78 -2.37 19.41
CA SER A 314 15.49 -2.66 20.07
C SER A 314 15.00 -4.06 19.74
N LEU A 315 14.99 -4.46 18.46
CA LEU A 315 14.49 -5.77 18.04
C LEU A 315 15.37 -6.94 18.51
N THR A 316 16.69 -6.76 18.60
CA THR A 316 17.65 -7.80 19.04
C THR A 316 17.82 -7.89 20.57
N ARG A 317 17.00 -7.18 21.36
CA ARG A 317 17.01 -7.30 22.82
C ARG A 317 16.54 -8.71 23.25
N PRO A 318 17.20 -9.36 24.23
CA PRO A 318 16.70 -10.59 24.83
C PRO A 318 15.33 -10.38 25.49
N ARG A 319 14.40 -11.30 25.25
CA ARG A 319 13.04 -11.28 25.81
C ARG A 319 12.68 -12.64 26.37
N GLU A 320 11.81 -12.66 27.38
CA GLU A 320 11.27 -13.90 27.94
C GLU A 320 10.14 -14.41 27.02
N PRO A 321 10.29 -15.59 26.38
CA PRO A 321 9.36 -16.02 25.34
C PRO A 321 7.90 -16.20 25.78
N LEU A 322 7.64 -16.63 27.02
CA LEU A 322 6.29 -16.85 27.52
C LEU A 322 5.54 -15.53 27.75
N GLY A 323 6.24 -14.49 28.23
CA GLY A 323 5.70 -13.15 28.39
C GLY A 323 5.28 -12.55 27.04
N ILE A 324 6.15 -12.63 26.02
CA ILE A 324 5.81 -12.13 24.68
C ILE A 324 4.64 -12.94 24.08
N ALA A 325 4.62 -14.26 24.27
CA ALA A 325 3.51 -15.10 23.83
C ALA A 325 2.18 -14.68 24.48
N ALA A 326 2.17 -14.44 25.79
CA ALA A 326 0.99 -13.99 26.52
C ALA A 326 0.47 -12.64 25.99
N ASP A 327 1.37 -11.67 25.80
CA ASP A 327 1.04 -10.34 25.26
C ASP A 327 0.43 -10.42 23.84
N VAL A 328 1.04 -11.23 22.96
CA VAL A 328 0.56 -11.44 21.58
C VAL A 328 -0.83 -12.08 21.59
N ALA A 329 -1.03 -13.11 22.41
CA ALA A 329 -2.32 -13.80 22.53
C ALA A 329 -3.41 -12.91 23.14
N GLU A 330 -3.08 -12.08 24.13
CA GLU A 330 -4.00 -11.08 24.69
C GLU A 330 -4.40 -10.04 23.65
N MET A 331 -3.41 -9.48 22.94
CA MET A 331 -3.67 -8.53 21.86
C MET A 331 -4.57 -9.13 20.79
N ARG A 332 -4.30 -10.37 20.35
CA ARG A 332 -5.12 -11.01 19.33
C ARG A 332 -6.56 -11.22 19.81
N ARG A 333 -6.77 -11.55 21.08
CA ARG A 333 -8.11 -11.67 21.68
C ARG A 333 -8.82 -10.32 21.72
N ALA A 334 -8.13 -9.24 22.10
CA ALA A 334 -8.71 -7.89 22.11
C ALA A 334 -9.17 -7.45 20.71
N ILE A 335 -8.35 -7.72 19.67
CA ILE A 335 -8.74 -7.46 18.27
C ILE A 335 -9.98 -8.28 17.88
N ALA A 336 -10.04 -9.55 18.27
CA ALA A 336 -11.21 -10.40 17.99
C ALA A 336 -12.49 -9.86 18.62
N GLN A 337 -12.40 -9.37 19.87
CA GLN A 337 -13.53 -8.80 20.59
C GLN A 337 -14.03 -7.49 19.95
N GLU A 338 -13.12 -6.65 19.45
CA GLU A 338 -13.48 -5.36 18.83
C GLU A 338 -13.95 -5.51 17.37
N LYS A 339 -13.28 -6.34 16.57
CA LYS A 339 -13.49 -6.44 15.12
C LYS A 339 -14.31 -7.66 14.69
N GLY A 340 -14.44 -8.66 15.55
CA GLY A 340 -14.97 -9.98 15.21
C GLY A 340 -13.97 -10.84 14.42
N GLU A 341 -14.19 -12.15 14.41
CA GLU A 341 -13.30 -13.10 13.73
C GLU A 341 -14.02 -14.26 13.01
N ASN A 342 -15.35 -14.24 12.97
CA ASN A 342 -16.17 -15.33 12.43
C ASN A 342 -16.44 -15.23 10.93
N ASP A 343 -16.19 -14.06 10.32
CA ASP A 343 -16.41 -13.85 8.90
C ASP A 343 -15.17 -14.28 8.10
N PRO A 344 -15.25 -15.35 7.29
CA PRO A 344 -14.09 -15.82 6.54
C PRO A 344 -13.62 -14.83 5.46
N TRP A 345 -14.47 -13.90 5.03
CA TRP A 345 -14.13 -12.89 4.02
C TRP A 345 -13.53 -11.62 4.63
N GLU A 346 -13.58 -11.46 5.96
CA GLU A 346 -12.74 -10.51 6.69
C GLU A 346 -11.31 -11.08 6.84
N LEU A 347 -10.65 -11.33 5.70
CA LEU A 347 -9.36 -12.04 5.59
C LEU A 347 -8.28 -11.49 6.54
N LYS A 348 -8.37 -10.22 6.91
CA LYS A 348 -7.46 -9.59 7.87
C LYS A 348 -7.69 -10.09 9.29
N TYR A 349 -8.95 -10.12 9.76
CA TYR A 349 -9.31 -10.31 11.17
C TYR A 349 -9.91 -11.67 11.49
N ALA A 350 -10.27 -12.47 10.47
CA ALA A 350 -10.75 -13.83 10.66
C ALA A 350 -9.82 -14.66 11.57
N ALA A 351 -10.36 -15.64 12.27
CA ALA A 351 -9.53 -16.63 12.97
C ALA A 351 -8.67 -17.39 11.95
N GLY A 352 -7.34 -17.36 12.10
CA GLY A 352 -6.42 -17.84 11.08
C GLY A 352 -6.29 -16.95 9.84
N GLY A 353 -6.72 -15.69 9.93
CA GLY A 353 -6.53 -14.65 8.91
C GLY A 353 -5.13 -14.04 8.95
N MET A 354 -4.93 -12.93 8.21
CA MET A 354 -3.62 -12.29 8.07
C MET A 354 -3.02 -11.85 9.40
N VAL A 355 -3.82 -11.34 10.34
CA VAL A 355 -3.29 -10.89 11.64
C VAL A 355 -2.65 -12.04 12.41
N ASP A 356 -3.18 -13.26 12.33
CA ASP A 356 -2.58 -14.43 12.98
C ASP A 356 -1.20 -14.75 12.36
N ILE A 357 -1.08 -14.66 11.03
CA ILE A 357 0.20 -14.86 10.32
C ILE A 357 1.21 -13.76 10.67
N ASP A 358 0.77 -12.51 10.61
CA ASP A 358 1.57 -11.33 10.93
C ASP A 358 2.10 -11.44 12.37
N PHE A 359 1.26 -11.87 13.31
CA PHE A 359 1.61 -12.03 14.72
C PHE A 359 2.58 -13.19 14.96
N VAL A 360 2.42 -14.32 14.26
CA VAL A 360 3.42 -15.41 14.32
C VAL A 360 4.79 -14.91 13.87
N ALA A 361 4.86 -14.24 12.72
CA ALA A 361 6.11 -13.70 12.21
C ALA A 361 6.74 -12.68 13.17
N GLN A 362 5.94 -11.76 13.70
CA GLN A 362 6.39 -10.73 14.65
C GLN A 362 6.85 -11.35 15.98
N TYR A 363 6.10 -12.30 16.52
CA TYR A 363 6.44 -13.04 17.73
C TYR A 363 7.81 -13.71 17.59
N LEU A 364 7.99 -14.51 16.52
CA LEU A 364 9.23 -15.24 16.27
C LEU A 364 10.43 -14.31 16.16
N GLN A 365 10.29 -13.17 15.50
CA GLN A 365 11.35 -12.16 15.45
C GLN A 365 11.71 -11.65 16.84
N LEU A 366 10.72 -11.26 17.65
CA LEU A 366 10.99 -10.69 18.98
C LEU A 366 11.67 -11.66 19.94
N ILE A 367 11.33 -12.95 19.88
CA ILE A 367 11.90 -13.95 20.80
C ILE A 367 13.23 -14.55 20.31
N HIS A 368 13.54 -14.49 19.01
CA HIS A 368 14.74 -15.11 18.46
C HIS A 368 15.79 -14.14 17.93
N ALA A 369 15.46 -12.88 17.64
CA ALA A 369 16.41 -11.95 17.00
C ALA A 369 17.67 -11.66 17.84
N ALA A 370 17.62 -11.81 19.16
CA ALA A 370 18.80 -11.67 20.02
C ALA A 370 19.89 -12.72 19.73
N GLU A 371 19.49 -13.96 19.47
CA GLU A 371 20.40 -15.08 19.20
C GLU A 371 20.58 -15.34 17.70
N LYS A 372 19.54 -15.07 16.91
CA LYS A 372 19.44 -15.35 15.48
C LYS A 372 19.00 -14.09 14.73
N PRO A 373 19.81 -13.02 14.67
CA PRO A 373 19.43 -11.74 14.07
C PRO A 373 19.07 -11.84 12.58
N ASP A 374 19.51 -12.89 11.89
CA ASP A 374 19.15 -13.20 10.50
C ASP A 374 17.66 -13.56 10.32
N ILE A 375 16.86 -13.65 11.40
CA ILE A 375 15.40 -13.79 11.31
C ILE A 375 14.72 -12.48 10.91
N LEU A 376 15.38 -11.35 11.15
CA LEU A 376 14.80 -10.03 10.97
C LEU A 376 14.60 -9.73 9.49
N ASP A 377 13.34 -9.50 9.12
CA ASP A 377 12.95 -8.93 7.83
C ASP A 377 11.64 -8.16 8.03
N VAL A 378 11.42 -7.13 7.22
CA VAL A 378 10.19 -6.33 7.29
C VAL A 378 9.01 -7.02 6.60
N ASN A 379 9.29 -7.95 5.67
CA ASN A 379 8.29 -8.69 4.91
C ASN A 379 7.90 -10.00 5.61
N THR A 380 6.60 -10.22 5.80
CA THR A 380 6.07 -11.36 6.57
C THR A 380 6.48 -12.71 5.99
N LEU A 381 6.49 -12.85 4.66
CA LEU A 381 6.86 -14.11 4.00
C LEU A 381 8.35 -14.42 4.18
N GLU A 382 9.21 -13.41 4.05
CA GLU A 382 10.65 -13.57 4.25
C GLU A 382 10.97 -13.94 5.70
N VAL A 383 10.24 -13.38 6.68
CA VAL A 383 10.35 -13.78 8.09
C VAL A 383 9.98 -15.25 8.30
N ILE A 384 8.90 -15.73 7.68
CA ILE A 384 8.48 -17.14 7.76
C ILE A 384 9.56 -18.06 7.16
N ASP A 385 10.14 -17.67 6.02
CA ASP A 385 11.18 -18.44 5.34
C ASP A 385 12.49 -18.44 6.16
N ASN A 386 12.87 -17.30 6.73
CA ASN A 386 14.01 -17.19 7.63
C ASN A 386 13.80 -18.02 8.91
N ALA A 387 12.61 -17.98 9.50
CA ALA A 387 12.29 -18.75 10.70
C ALA A 387 12.41 -20.27 10.46
N ALA A 388 11.94 -20.75 9.31
CA ALA A 388 12.09 -22.14 8.90
C ALA A 388 13.56 -22.52 8.68
N ARG A 389 14.29 -21.71 7.91
CA ARG A 389 15.73 -21.90 7.63
C ARG A 389 16.57 -21.95 8.91
N LEU A 390 16.23 -21.11 9.90
CA LEU A 390 16.91 -21.02 11.19
C LEU A 390 16.47 -22.09 12.19
N GLY A 391 15.51 -22.95 11.82
CA GLY A 391 15.02 -24.05 12.64
C GLY A 391 14.19 -23.61 13.85
N VAL A 392 13.61 -22.41 13.83
CA VAL A 392 12.74 -21.89 14.90
C VAL A 392 11.24 -22.00 14.55
N LEU A 393 10.93 -22.39 13.32
CA LEU A 393 9.59 -22.73 12.86
C LEU A 393 9.65 -24.06 12.11
N PRO A 394 8.82 -25.07 12.43
CA PRO A 394 8.77 -26.31 11.66
C PRO A 394 8.41 -26.05 10.20
N GLN A 395 9.08 -26.76 9.28
CA GLN A 395 8.88 -26.61 7.84
C GLN A 395 7.41 -26.77 7.42
N ALA A 396 6.69 -27.73 8.01
CA ALA A 396 5.27 -27.94 7.73
C ALA A 396 4.40 -26.72 8.11
N SER A 397 4.69 -26.08 9.26
CA SER A 397 4.00 -24.85 9.67
C SER A 397 4.33 -23.69 8.73
N ALA A 398 5.59 -23.58 8.31
CA ALA A 398 6.01 -22.54 7.36
C ALA A 398 5.31 -22.69 6.00
N GLU A 399 5.12 -23.91 5.51
CA GLU A 399 4.39 -24.18 4.26
C GLU A 399 2.92 -23.75 4.33
N ILE A 400 2.24 -24.05 5.43
CA ILE A 400 0.87 -23.60 5.70
C ILE A 400 0.81 -22.06 5.69
N LEU A 401 1.66 -21.41 6.49
CA LEU A 401 1.65 -19.94 6.61
C LEU A 401 2.00 -19.24 5.28
N ARG A 402 2.96 -19.77 4.51
CA ARG A 402 3.37 -19.23 3.22
C ARG A 402 2.23 -19.31 2.20
N ALA A 403 1.58 -20.47 2.10
CA ALA A 403 0.46 -20.67 1.19
C ALA A 403 -0.73 -19.76 1.58
N ALA A 404 -1.05 -19.68 2.87
CA ALA A 404 -2.13 -18.84 3.38
C ALA A 404 -1.86 -17.35 3.15
N ALA A 405 -0.65 -16.88 3.46
CA ALA A 405 -0.26 -15.49 3.26
C ALA A 405 -0.38 -15.08 1.79
N ARG A 406 0.10 -15.91 0.85
CA ARG A 406 -0.06 -15.65 -0.59
C ARG A 406 -1.52 -15.56 -0.99
N LEU A 407 -2.32 -16.56 -0.63
CA LEU A 407 -3.76 -16.59 -0.90
C LEU A 407 -4.46 -15.32 -0.39
N TYR A 408 -4.25 -14.95 0.89
CA TYR A 408 -4.92 -13.80 1.47
C TYR A 408 -4.47 -12.49 0.83
N HIS A 409 -3.18 -12.34 0.49
CA HIS A 409 -2.69 -11.14 -0.18
C HIS A 409 -3.26 -11.04 -1.60
N ASP A 410 -3.28 -12.12 -2.38
CA ASP A 410 -3.87 -12.15 -3.73
C ASP A 410 -5.35 -11.76 -3.71
N LEU A 411 -6.13 -12.33 -2.82
CA LEU A 411 -7.55 -11.97 -2.65
C LEU A 411 -7.71 -10.52 -2.17
N THR A 412 -6.87 -10.05 -1.25
CA THR A 412 -6.97 -8.70 -0.71
C THR A 412 -6.64 -7.64 -1.76
N GLN A 413 -5.66 -7.88 -2.63
CA GLN A 413 -5.36 -6.95 -3.72
C GLN A 413 -6.57 -6.77 -4.64
N VAL A 414 -7.24 -7.87 -5.01
CA VAL A 414 -8.47 -7.82 -5.81
C VAL A 414 -9.58 -7.08 -5.04
N LEU A 415 -9.87 -7.49 -3.80
CA LEU A 415 -10.95 -6.90 -3.02
C LEU A 415 -10.77 -5.39 -2.81
N ARG A 416 -9.54 -4.92 -2.56
CA ARG A 416 -9.25 -3.48 -2.37
C ARG A 416 -9.32 -2.65 -3.65
N LEU A 417 -9.33 -3.28 -4.82
CA LEU A 417 -9.58 -2.63 -6.10
C LEU A 417 -11.06 -2.61 -6.45
N CYS A 418 -11.75 -3.72 -6.15
CA CYS A 418 -13.09 -3.99 -6.65
C CYS A 418 -14.22 -3.60 -5.69
N VAL A 419 -13.94 -3.56 -4.39
CA VAL A 419 -14.98 -3.38 -3.36
C VAL A 419 -14.70 -2.11 -2.58
N SER A 420 -15.69 -1.21 -2.57
CA SER A 420 -15.63 0.06 -1.81
C SER A 420 -15.96 -0.14 -0.33
N ASP A 421 -16.84 -1.09 -0.03
CA ASP A 421 -17.34 -1.42 1.30
C ASP A 421 -16.95 -2.85 1.70
N LYS A 422 -17.70 -3.46 2.62
CA LYS A 422 -17.52 -4.85 3.00
C LYS A 422 -17.94 -5.77 1.85
N PHE A 423 -17.09 -6.75 1.52
CA PHE A 423 -17.41 -7.76 0.53
C PHE A 423 -18.52 -8.69 1.02
N ASP A 424 -19.58 -8.86 0.23
CA ASP A 424 -20.60 -9.89 0.43
C ASP A 424 -20.55 -10.90 -0.71
N PRO A 425 -20.15 -12.16 -0.46
CA PRO A 425 -20.10 -13.18 -1.49
C PRO A 425 -21.47 -13.50 -2.12
N LYS A 426 -22.60 -13.12 -1.49
CA LYS A 426 -23.94 -13.38 -2.00
C LYS A 426 -24.38 -12.38 -3.06
N THR A 427 -23.83 -11.17 -3.04
CA THR A 427 -24.18 -10.10 -3.98
C THR A 427 -23.07 -9.82 -4.99
N ALA A 428 -21.87 -10.36 -4.78
CA ALA A 428 -20.75 -10.21 -5.68
C ALA A 428 -21.09 -10.67 -7.11
N GLY A 429 -20.83 -9.82 -8.10
CA GLY A 429 -21.04 -10.14 -9.52
C GLY A 429 -20.16 -11.28 -10.03
N GLU A 430 -20.57 -11.93 -11.13
CA GLU A 430 -19.88 -13.08 -11.71
C GLU A 430 -18.44 -12.76 -12.12
N ASP A 431 -18.18 -11.56 -12.65
CA ASP A 431 -16.83 -11.11 -12.98
C ASP A 431 -15.90 -11.10 -11.76
N LEU A 432 -16.35 -10.50 -10.65
CA LEU A 432 -15.55 -10.42 -9.43
C LEU A 432 -15.32 -11.80 -8.85
N GLN A 433 -16.33 -12.67 -8.84
CA GLN A 433 -16.19 -14.06 -8.40
C GLN A 433 -15.15 -14.82 -9.23
N ARG A 434 -15.16 -14.66 -10.56
CA ARG A 434 -14.16 -15.25 -11.47
C ARG A 434 -12.75 -14.72 -11.22
N VAL A 435 -12.62 -13.41 -11.02
CA VAL A 435 -11.32 -12.77 -10.70
C VAL A 435 -10.78 -13.30 -9.37
N LEU A 436 -11.63 -13.41 -8.34
CA LEU A 436 -11.24 -13.96 -7.04
C LEU A 436 -10.86 -15.44 -7.13
N ALA A 437 -11.64 -16.26 -7.84
CA ALA A 437 -11.33 -17.68 -8.04
C ALA A 437 -9.97 -17.86 -8.72
N ARG A 438 -9.70 -17.10 -9.78
CA ARG A 438 -8.39 -17.10 -10.45
C ARG A 438 -7.27 -16.62 -9.52
N ALA A 439 -7.47 -15.52 -8.79
CA ALA A 439 -6.47 -14.99 -7.87
C ALA A 439 -6.13 -15.96 -6.74
N GLY A 440 -7.10 -16.74 -6.27
CA GLY A 440 -6.90 -17.79 -5.28
C GLY A 440 -6.52 -19.15 -5.87
N ASP A 441 -6.16 -19.23 -7.15
CA ASP A 441 -5.83 -20.46 -7.87
C ASP A 441 -6.84 -21.58 -7.62
N ALA A 442 -8.12 -21.25 -7.79
CA ALA A 442 -9.26 -22.14 -7.59
C ALA A 442 -10.09 -22.24 -8.89
N PRO A 443 -10.68 -23.42 -9.18
CA PRO A 443 -11.44 -23.63 -10.42
C PRO A 443 -12.71 -22.77 -10.49
N ASP A 444 -13.31 -22.48 -9.34
CA ASP A 444 -14.51 -21.67 -9.21
C ASP A 444 -14.58 -21.01 -7.82
N PHE A 445 -15.55 -20.11 -7.65
CA PHE A 445 -15.72 -19.35 -6.42
C PHE A 445 -16.16 -20.21 -5.22
N SER A 446 -16.90 -21.31 -5.44
CA SER A 446 -17.32 -22.21 -4.37
C SER A 446 -16.13 -22.98 -3.79
N SER A 447 -15.24 -23.45 -4.68
CA SER A 447 -13.98 -24.11 -4.33
C SER A 447 -13.05 -23.14 -3.59
N LEU A 448 -12.99 -21.88 -4.01
CA LEU A 448 -12.25 -20.84 -3.30
C LEU A 448 -12.78 -20.65 -1.86
N GLN A 449 -14.10 -20.57 -1.68
CA GLN A 449 -14.71 -20.43 -0.35
C GLN A 449 -14.36 -21.59 0.58
N ALA A 450 -14.36 -22.83 0.07
CA ALA A 450 -13.95 -24.00 0.83
C ALA A 450 -12.47 -23.90 1.23
N ARG A 451 -11.60 -23.58 0.27
CA ARG A 451 -10.15 -23.41 0.49
C ARG A 451 -9.83 -22.35 1.54
N ILE A 452 -10.51 -21.19 1.52
CA ILE A 452 -10.31 -20.14 2.52
C ILE A 452 -10.59 -20.66 3.93
N LYS A 453 -11.72 -21.35 4.13
CA LYS A 453 -12.11 -21.88 5.45
C LYS A 453 -11.14 -22.94 5.96
N GLU A 454 -10.71 -23.85 5.10
CA GLU A 454 -9.73 -24.87 5.43
C GLU A 454 -8.40 -24.21 5.83
N THR A 455 -7.89 -23.32 4.99
CA THR A 455 -6.64 -22.56 5.23
C THR A 455 -6.69 -21.81 6.55
N GLN A 456 -7.80 -21.13 6.85
CA GLN A 456 -8.01 -20.42 8.13
C GLN A 456 -7.92 -21.37 9.32
N ALA A 457 -8.54 -22.55 9.25
CA ALA A 457 -8.44 -23.54 10.32
C ALA A 457 -7.00 -24.05 10.51
N GLU A 458 -6.22 -24.20 9.44
CA GLU A 458 -4.80 -24.61 9.52
C GLU A 458 -3.92 -23.52 10.13
N VAL A 459 -4.05 -22.28 9.65
CA VAL A 459 -3.31 -21.14 10.20
C VAL A 459 -3.63 -20.95 11.68
N ARG A 460 -4.91 -21.10 12.07
CA ARG A 460 -5.31 -20.96 13.46
C ARG A 460 -4.64 -22.02 14.36
N ARG A 461 -4.54 -23.27 13.89
CA ARG A 461 -3.80 -24.32 14.59
C ARG A 461 -2.32 -23.97 14.73
N VAL A 462 -1.69 -23.46 13.66
CA VAL A 462 -0.28 -23.02 13.72
C VAL A 462 -0.09 -21.87 14.71
N PHE A 463 -0.96 -20.86 14.69
CA PHE A 463 -0.92 -19.75 15.65
C PHE A 463 -0.99 -20.26 17.09
N GLN A 464 -1.92 -21.16 17.38
CA GLN A 464 -2.08 -21.74 18.72
C GLN A 464 -0.88 -22.56 19.16
N ALA A 465 -0.30 -23.35 18.27
CA ALA A 465 0.89 -24.15 18.58
C ALA A 465 2.13 -23.28 18.83
N VAL A 466 2.33 -22.23 18.01
CA VAL A 466 3.53 -21.37 18.07
C VAL A 466 3.44 -20.34 19.18
N VAL A 467 2.29 -19.69 19.34
CA VAL A 467 2.11 -18.57 20.27
C VAL A 467 1.46 -19.01 21.58
N GLU A 468 0.46 -19.89 21.55
CA GLU A 468 -0.26 -20.30 22.77
C GLU A 468 0.29 -21.59 23.40
N GLY A 469 1.19 -22.31 22.73
CA GLY A 469 1.75 -23.58 23.18
C GLY A 469 0.73 -24.72 23.29
N LYS A 470 -0.33 -24.69 22.48
CA LYS A 470 -1.46 -25.64 22.51
C LYS A 470 -1.43 -26.69 21.42
#